data_AF-A0A8K0RRT2-F1
#
_entry.id   AF-A0A8K0RRT2-F1
#
_cell.length_a   1.000
_cell.length_b   1.000
_cell.length_c   1.000
_cell.angle_alpha   90.00
_cell.angle_beta   90.00
_cell.angle_gamma   90.00
#
_symmetry.space_group_name_H-M   'P 1'
#
loop_
_entity.id
_entity.type
_entity.pdbx_description
1 polymer ?
#
loop_
_entity_poly.entity_id
_entity_poly.type
_entity_poly.pdbx_seq_one_letter_code
_entity_poly.pdbx_strand_id
1 'polypeptide(L)'
;MSIMSTPKLRHYNFGVEIEAVVKPYGGAESFTNVDWYRQLAQKLRNRNIEAVHDDCSKYSKHPEYYGGKWFVTRDGSLKRERPMVCMEVVSPRLDTKQHVSGILGDFWEAMRVHFSPQRDISCGGHVHVTPVSRQNKFSLRGLKKIAFATTVYEEFVAAVLPKVRRENQYCRPNSQSMGSGVHATLLALGKSKSTLLKIATEIRSRTSEAELCYYMQGNRYVLWNFQNIFPSPKTGKCTGTVEFRGGNQFLSTKGTLAWVAFVMGFITLALEEDLLHKLTSYTTPDDPKFQARLESWWKRIRQAARQSKLGRYLPSEYIEMHTR
;
A
#
# COMPACT_ATOMS: atom_id res chain seq x y z
N MET A 1 33.43 13.82 -16.69
CA MET A 1 31.99 13.59 -16.89
C MET A 1 31.27 13.81 -15.56
N SER A 2 30.44 14.85 -15.47
CA SER A 2 29.73 15.21 -14.24
C SER A 2 28.69 14.13 -13.91
N ILE A 3 28.82 13.51 -12.73
CA ILE A 3 27.82 12.57 -12.20
C ILE A 3 26.62 13.42 -11.80
N MET A 4 25.65 13.58 -12.72
CA MET A 4 24.38 14.20 -12.38
C MET A 4 23.71 13.36 -11.28
N SER A 5 23.69 13.89 -10.06
CA SER A 5 22.94 13.29 -8.96
C SER A 5 21.47 13.25 -9.37
N THR A 6 20.89 12.06 -9.46
CA THR A 6 19.44 11.91 -9.64
C THR A 6 18.73 12.73 -8.56
N PRO A 7 17.78 13.63 -8.93
CA PRO A 7 17.05 14.42 -7.96
C PRO A 7 16.42 13.51 -6.92
N LYS A 8 16.67 13.78 -5.64
CA LYS A 8 16.01 13.04 -4.56
C LYS A 8 14.51 13.31 -4.64
N LEU A 9 13.72 12.24 -4.77
CA LEU A 9 12.27 12.31 -4.68
C LEU A 9 11.89 12.67 -3.25
N ARG A 10 11.48 13.92 -3.04
CA ARG A 10 11.05 14.44 -1.72
C ARG A 10 9.53 14.43 -1.53
N HIS A 11 8.79 14.22 -2.62
CA HIS A 11 7.35 14.37 -2.64
C HIS A 11 6.71 13.26 -3.47
N TYR A 12 5.58 12.78 -2.97
CA TYR A 12 4.80 11.71 -3.58
C TYR A 12 3.35 12.14 -3.64
N ASN A 13 2.63 11.64 -4.65
CA ASN A 13 1.19 11.53 -4.51
C ASN A 13 0.85 10.14 -3.95
N PHE A 14 -0.25 10.06 -3.22
CA PHE A 14 -0.75 8.81 -2.72
C PHE A 14 -2.28 8.76 -2.66
N GLY A 15 -2.81 7.55 -2.58
CA GLY A 15 -4.19 7.28 -2.21
C GLY A 15 -4.21 6.17 -1.17
N VAL A 16 -5.28 6.12 -0.37
CA VAL A 16 -5.53 5.04 0.58
C VAL A 16 -6.85 4.37 0.28
N GLU A 17 -6.90 3.05 0.44
CA GLU A 17 -8.14 2.27 0.47
C GLU A 17 -8.30 1.75 1.89
N ILE A 18 -9.45 2.05 2.51
CA ILE A 18 -9.77 1.71 3.89
C ILE A 18 -10.87 0.66 3.85
N GLU A 19 -10.53 -0.59 4.12
CA GLU A 19 -11.52 -1.63 4.38
C GLU A 19 -12.01 -1.45 5.82
N ALA A 20 -13.32 -1.31 6.03
CA ALA A 20 -13.89 -1.02 7.33
C ALA A 20 -15.12 -1.87 7.61
N VAL A 21 -15.14 -2.47 8.80
CA VAL A 21 -16.35 -2.93 9.47
C VAL A 21 -16.72 -1.88 10.49
N VAL A 22 -17.94 -1.37 10.42
CA VAL A 22 -18.39 -0.30 11.29
C VAL A 22 -19.78 -0.59 11.87
N LYS A 23 -20.02 -0.13 13.09
CA LYS A 23 -21.34 -0.19 13.73
C LYS A 23 -21.98 1.20 13.67
N PRO A 24 -23.13 1.40 13.01
CA PRO A 24 -23.80 2.69 12.98
C PRO A 24 -24.37 3.08 14.34
N TYR A 25 -24.41 4.38 14.64
CA TYR A 25 -25.11 4.93 15.80
C TYR A 25 -26.60 5.12 15.44
N GLY A 26 -27.41 4.09 15.66
CA GLY A 26 -28.87 4.08 15.43
C GLY A 26 -29.30 3.54 14.06
N GLY A 27 -30.63 3.49 13.79
CA GLY A 27 -31.22 3.26 12.46
C GLY A 27 -31.01 1.88 11.80
N ALA A 28 -30.55 0.88 12.55
CA ALA A 28 -29.97 -0.34 11.96
C ALA A 28 -30.95 -1.30 11.28
N GLU A 29 -32.25 -1.22 11.56
CA GLU A 29 -33.22 -2.23 11.08
C GLU A 29 -33.72 -1.96 9.66
N SER A 30 -33.89 -0.68 9.28
CA SER A 30 -34.45 -0.29 7.97
C SER A 30 -33.40 0.10 6.92
N PHE A 31 -32.17 0.43 7.31
CA PHE A 31 -31.14 0.92 6.39
C PHE A 31 -30.40 -0.24 5.71
N THR A 32 -30.22 -0.12 4.40
CA THR A 32 -29.31 -0.99 3.64
C THR A 32 -27.85 -0.51 3.78
N ASN A 33 -26.89 -1.32 3.37
CA ASN A 33 -25.48 -0.88 3.34
C ASN A 33 -25.30 0.34 2.43
N VAL A 34 -26.03 0.42 1.30
CA VAL A 34 -25.95 1.57 0.39
C VAL A 34 -26.44 2.85 1.07
N ASP A 35 -27.50 2.76 1.88
CA ASP A 35 -27.97 3.91 2.66
C ASP A 35 -26.91 4.38 3.65
N TRP A 36 -26.18 3.46 4.29
CA TRP A 36 -25.05 3.80 5.14
C TRP A 36 -23.87 4.41 4.37
N TYR A 37 -23.58 3.93 3.16
CA TYR A 37 -22.56 4.54 2.30
C TYR A 37 -22.95 5.97 1.92
N ARG A 38 -24.22 6.18 1.57
CA ARG A 38 -24.79 7.50 1.28
C ARG A 38 -24.66 8.43 2.47
N GLN A 39 -24.92 7.94 3.68
CA GLN A 39 -24.76 8.72 4.90
C GLN A 39 -23.32 9.15 5.12
N LEU A 40 -22.34 8.23 5.00
CA LEU A 40 -20.92 8.60 5.14
C LEU A 40 -20.51 9.66 4.11
N ALA A 41 -20.88 9.47 2.84
CA ALA A 41 -20.60 10.43 1.79
C ALA A 41 -21.25 11.80 2.06
N GLN A 42 -22.48 11.82 2.60
CA GLN A 42 -23.14 13.06 3.02
C GLN A 42 -22.42 13.74 4.19
N LYS A 43 -21.94 12.99 5.18
CA LYS A 43 -21.17 13.55 6.31
C LYS A 43 -19.83 14.16 5.87
N LEU A 44 -19.21 13.61 4.84
CA LEU A 44 -18.04 14.21 4.20
C LEU A 44 -18.42 15.51 3.47
N ARG A 45 -19.49 15.50 2.66
CA ARG A 45 -19.97 16.70 1.97
C ARG A 45 -20.37 17.83 2.91
N ASN A 46 -20.98 17.51 4.06
CA ASN A 46 -21.29 18.51 5.11
C ASN A 46 -20.05 19.19 5.69
N ARG A 47 -18.85 18.63 5.47
CA ARG A 47 -17.55 19.21 5.84
C ARG A 47 -16.82 19.82 4.64
N ASN A 48 -17.52 20.07 3.54
CA ASN A 48 -16.95 20.53 2.27
C ASN A 48 -15.89 19.58 1.67
N ILE A 49 -16.03 18.28 1.95
CA ILE A 49 -15.19 17.23 1.35
C ILE A 49 -15.97 16.56 0.24
N GLU A 50 -15.46 16.62 -0.99
CA GLU A 50 -16.07 15.92 -2.11
C GLU A 50 -16.09 14.41 -1.85
N ALA A 51 -17.28 13.83 -1.87
CA ALA A 51 -17.49 12.41 -1.64
C ALA A 51 -18.69 11.90 -2.42
N VAL A 52 -18.58 10.67 -2.91
CA VAL A 52 -19.66 9.93 -3.57
C VAL A 52 -19.75 8.51 -2.99
N HIS A 53 -20.86 7.83 -3.25
CA HIS A 53 -21.09 6.45 -2.84
C HIS A 53 -21.45 5.60 -4.07
N ASP A 54 -21.18 4.30 -4.00
CA ASP A 54 -21.63 3.33 -5.00
C ASP A 54 -23.05 2.84 -4.70
N ASP A 55 -23.93 2.91 -5.69
CA ASP A 55 -25.32 2.42 -5.63
C ASP A 55 -25.46 0.91 -5.93
N CYS A 56 -24.42 0.11 -5.65
CA CYS A 56 -24.27 -1.33 -6.00
C CYS A 56 -23.91 -1.64 -7.47
N SER A 57 -22.90 -0.97 -8.03
CA SER A 57 -22.30 -1.45 -9.28
C SER A 57 -21.73 -2.87 -9.09
N LYS A 58 -22.09 -3.81 -9.98
CA LYS A 58 -21.54 -5.19 -10.00
C LYS A 58 -20.02 -5.23 -10.32
N TYR A 59 -19.35 -4.08 -10.46
CA TYR A 59 -18.04 -3.97 -11.10
C TYR A 59 -16.93 -3.48 -10.17
N SER A 60 -15.74 -4.04 -10.42
CA SER A 60 -14.68 -4.28 -9.45
C SER A 60 -13.42 -3.42 -9.61
N LYS A 61 -13.42 -2.41 -10.49
CA LYS A 61 -12.32 -1.45 -10.67
C LYS A 61 -12.83 -0.19 -11.33
N HIS A 62 -12.73 0.94 -10.64
CA HIS A 62 -13.14 2.23 -11.20
C HIS A 62 -11.95 3.20 -11.09
N PRO A 63 -11.11 3.29 -12.12
CA PRO A 63 -9.96 4.20 -12.12
C PRO A 63 -10.32 5.66 -11.87
N GLU A 64 -11.56 6.06 -12.15
CA GLU A 64 -12.17 7.35 -11.82
C GLU A 64 -12.30 7.61 -10.31
N TYR A 65 -12.16 6.60 -9.44
CA TYR A 65 -12.22 6.76 -7.98
C TYR A 65 -11.07 7.60 -7.42
N TYR A 66 -9.96 7.71 -8.16
CA TYR A 66 -8.86 8.63 -7.79
C TYR A 66 -9.05 10.05 -8.35
N GLY A 67 -10.23 10.35 -8.91
CA GLY A 67 -10.59 11.59 -9.59
C GLY A 67 -11.00 12.74 -8.67
N GLY A 68 -10.23 12.99 -7.60
CA GLY A 68 -10.36 14.20 -6.77
C GLY A 68 -11.34 14.13 -5.59
N LYS A 69 -12.11 13.05 -5.45
CA LYS A 69 -13.12 12.88 -4.39
C LYS A 69 -12.94 11.57 -3.62
N TRP A 70 -13.52 11.50 -2.43
CA TRP A 70 -13.67 10.26 -1.67
C TRP A 70 -14.75 9.37 -2.27
N PHE A 71 -14.52 8.07 -2.24
CA PHE A 71 -15.45 7.09 -2.79
C PHE A 71 -15.79 6.04 -1.73
N VAL A 72 -17.07 5.93 -1.37
CA VAL A 72 -17.57 4.93 -0.41
C VAL A 72 -18.22 3.78 -1.18
N THR A 73 -17.69 2.58 -1.03
CA THR A 73 -18.13 1.41 -1.81
C THR A 73 -18.22 0.15 -0.97
N ARG A 74 -18.68 -0.92 -1.62
CA ARG A 74 -18.71 -2.26 -1.04
C ARG A 74 -17.34 -2.92 -1.19
N ASP A 75 -16.86 -3.49 -0.09
CA ASP A 75 -15.83 -4.52 -0.13
C ASP A 75 -16.49 -5.91 -0.33
N GLY A 76 -16.07 -6.65 -1.35
CA GLY A 76 -16.62 -7.97 -1.65
C GLY A 76 -16.14 -9.10 -0.71
N SER A 77 -15.00 -8.89 -0.04
CA SER A 77 -14.38 -9.83 0.89
C SER A 77 -14.90 -9.68 2.32
N LEU A 78 -15.40 -8.50 2.69
CA LEU A 78 -15.99 -8.24 4.01
C LEU A 78 -17.46 -8.64 4.09
N LYS A 79 -17.81 -9.48 5.08
CA LYS A 79 -19.19 -9.90 5.37
C LYS A 79 -19.43 -9.99 6.87
N ARG A 80 -20.37 -9.20 7.38
CA ARG A 80 -20.81 -9.26 8.78
C ARG A 80 -22.32 -9.22 8.85
N GLU A 81 -22.85 -9.82 9.90
CA GLU A 81 -24.28 -9.73 10.19
C GLU A 81 -24.67 -8.32 10.60
N ARG A 82 -25.91 -7.94 10.29
CA ARG A 82 -26.47 -6.68 10.78
C ARG A 82 -26.42 -6.66 12.31
N PRO A 83 -26.17 -5.51 12.97
CA PRO A 83 -26.19 -4.16 12.41
C PRO A 83 -24.86 -3.68 11.80
N MET A 84 -23.86 -4.56 11.64
CA MET A 84 -22.56 -4.14 11.11
C MET A 84 -22.66 -3.79 9.62
N VAL A 85 -21.93 -2.75 9.24
CA VAL A 85 -21.80 -2.29 7.86
C VAL A 85 -20.36 -2.52 7.42
N CYS A 86 -20.20 -3.29 6.35
CA CYS A 86 -18.91 -3.49 5.70
C CYS A 86 -18.77 -2.52 4.53
N MET A 87 -17.66 -1.81 4.41
CA MET A 87 -17.39 -0.90 3.30
C MET A 87 -15.91 -0.86 2.95
N GLU A 88 -15.60 -0.46 1.73
CA GLU A 88 -14.29 0.05 1.33
C GLU A 88 -14.43 1.56 1.09
N VAL A 89 -13.50 2.34 1.60
CA VAL A 89 -13.47 3.79 1.37
C VAL A 89 -12.15 4.17 0.70
N VAL A 90 -12.23 4.69 -0.51
CA VAL A 90 -11.08 5.07 -1.33
C VAL A 90 -10.89 6.58 -1.26
N SER A 91 -9.68 7.02 -0.93
CA SER A 91 -9.35 8.44 -0.88
C SER A 91 -9.15 9.04 -2.27
N PRO A 92 -9.30 10.37 -2.42
CA PRO A 92 -8.76 11.05 -3.58
C PRO A 92 -7.23 10.90 -3.63
N ARG A 93 -6.64 11.29 -4.76
CA ARG A 93 -5.19 11.46 -4.85
C ARG A 93 -4.75 12.64 -3.99
N LEU A 94 -3.99 12.35 -2.93
CA LEU A 94 -3.37 13.30 -2.03
C LEU A 94 -1.92 13.57 -2.41
N ASP A 95 -1.41 14.77 -2.13
CA ASP A 95 0.01 15.11 -2.27
C ASP A 95 0.62 15.35 -0.88
N THR A 96 1.79 14.77 -0.63
CA THR A 96 2.61 15.02 0.59
C THR A 96 2.90 16.49 0.90
N LYS A 97 2.75 17.41 -0.06
CA LYS A 97 2.85 18.85 0.15
C LYS A 97 1.62 19.47 0.82
N GLN A 98 0.47 18.80 0.75
CA GLN A 98 -0.78 19.24 1.37
C GLN A 98 -0.78 18.98 2.88
N HIS A 99 -1.75 19.56 3.60
CA HIS A 99 -2.00 19.25 5.01
C HIS A 99 -2.72 17.89 5.16
N VAL A 100 -2.05 16.80 4.75
CA VAL A 100 -2.61 15.44 4.68
C VAL A 100 -3.15 14.93 6.01
N SER A 101 -2.61 15.43 7.13
CA SER A 101 -3.12 15.10 8.46
C SER A 101 -4.50 15.69 8.72
N GLY A 102 -4.79 16.89 8.22
CA GLY A 102 -6.12 17.50 8.32
C GLY A 102 -7.11 16.75 7.45
N ILE A 103 -6.75 16.50 6.18
CA ILE A 103 -7.64 15.80 5.22
C ILE A 103 -8.06 14.42 5.76
N LEU A 104 -7.10 13.63 6.27
CA LEU A 104 -7.41 12.34 6.88
C LEU A 104 -8.07 12.49 8.27
N GLY A 105 -7.80 13.58 8.98
CA GLY A 105 -8.48 13.96 10.23
C GLY A 105 -9.98 14.13 10.02
N ASP A 106 -10.36 14.98 9.06
CA ASP A 106 -11.74 15.31 8.74
C ASP A 106 -12.51 14.07 8.25
N PHE A 107 -11.85 13.21 7.46
CA PHE A 107 -12.43 11.91 7.07
C PHE A 107 -12.76 11.05 8.30
N TRP A 108 -11.79 10.86 9.18
CA TRP A 108 -11.96 10.00 10.35
C TRP A 108 -12.94 10.58 11.38
N GLU A 109 -13.07 11.90 11.44
CA GLU A 109 -14.10 12.56 12.22
C GLU A 109 -15.50 12.33 11.61
N ALA A 110 -15.64 12.50 10.28
CA ALA A 110 -16.90 12.20 9.59
C ALA A 110 -17.34 10.75 9.78
N MET A 111 -16.40 9.80 9.72
CA MET A 111 -16.63 8.40 10.05
C MET A 111 -17.14 8.23 11.48
N ARG A 112 -16.47 8.84 12.47
CA ARG A 112 -16.79 8.66 13.89
C ARG A 112 -18.04 9.39 14.38
N VAL A 113 -18.55 10.37 13.64
CA VAL A 113 -19.83 11.01 14.01
C VAL A 113 -21.01 10.08 13.79
N HIS A 114 -20.93 9.15 12.84
CA HIS A 114 -22.07 8.31 12.47
C HIS A 114 -21.85 6.83 12.69
N PHE A 115 -20.58 6.42 12.82
CA PHE A 115 -20.21 5.04 13.00
C PHE A 115 -19.19 4.88 14.13
N SER A 116 -19.24 3.73 14.78
CA SER A 116 -18.15 3.20 15.58
C SER A 116 -17.34 2.25 14.70
N PRO A 117 -16.15 2.61 14.21
CA PRO A 117 -15.26 1.66 13.54
C PRO A 117 -14.93 0.49 14.46
N GLN A 118 -15.01 -0.73 13.95
CA GLN A 118 -14.75 -1.94 14.70
C GLN A 118 -13.34 -2.43 14.44
N ARG A 119 -12.71 -2.97 15.49
CA ARG A 119 -11.51 -3.79 15.32
C ARG A 119 -11.94 -5.12 14.74
N ASP A 120 -11.58 -5.36 13.49
CA ASP A 120 -11.87 -6.56 12.75
C ASP A 120 -10.67 -7.02 11.92
N ILE A 121 -10.21 -8.23 12.16
CA ILE A 121 -9.01 -8.80 11.53
C ILE A 121 -9.15 -9.02 10.01
N SER A 122 -10.37 -9.03 9.47
CA SER A 122 -10.56 -9.12 8.02
C SER A 122 -10.32 -7.78 7.32
N CYS A 123 -10.32 -6.66 8.04
CA CYS A 123 -10.06 -5.34 7.47
C CYS A 123 -8.57 -5.13 7.19
N GLY A 124 -8.27 -4.66 5.98
CA GLY A 124 -6.97 -4.17 5.55
C GLY A 124 -6.96 -2.68 5.22
N GLY A 125 -5.76 -2.20 4.96
CA GLY A 125 -5.54 -0.89 4.42
C GLY A 125 -4.54 -0.94 3.28
N HIS A 126 -4.88 -0.31 2.15
CA HIS A 126 -4.01 -0.21 1.00
C HIS A 126 -3.43 1.20 0.88
N VAL A 127 -2.18 1.29 0.44
CA VAL A 127 -1.52 2.55 0.14
C VAL A 127 -0.98 2.51 -1.27
N HIS A 128 -1.48 3.42 -2.10
CA HIS A 128 -1.04 3.61 -3.48
C HIS A 128 -0.09 4.77 -3.53
N VAL A 129 1.07 4.63 -4.19
CA VAL A 129 2.07 5.70 -4.25
C VAL A 129 2.51 5.95 -5.68
N THR A 130 2.67 7.22 -6.04
CA THR A 130 3.32 7.69 -7.28
C THR A 130 4.30 8.82 -6.95
N PRO A 131 5.35 9.02 -7.75
CA PRO A 131 6.16 10.22 -7.63
C PRO A 131 5.36 11.45 -8.08
N VAL A 132 5.66 12.63 -7.52
CA VAL A 132 5.19 13.89 -8.10
C VAL A 132 6.02 14.16 -9.36
N SER A 133 5.46 13.85 -10.52
CA SER A 133 6.11 14.04 -11.83
C SER A 133 5.07 14.45 -12.87
N ARG A 134 5.52 14.91 -14.06
CA ARG A 134 4.61 15.29 -15.16
C ARG A 134 3.62 14.18 -15.53
N GLN A 135 4.04 12.93 -15.39
CA GLN A 135 3.22 11.74 -15.71
C GLN A 135 2.62 11.08 -14.47
N ASN A 136 2.96 11.54 -13.25
CA ASN A 136 2.61 10.90 -11.97
C ASN A 136 2.89 9.40 -11.97
N LYS A 137 4.04 9.00 -12.53
CA LYS A 137 4.47 7.60 -12.71
C LYS A 137 5.94 7.47 -12.38
N PHE A 138 6.30 6.32 -11.82
CA PHE A 138 7.70 5.91 -11.71
C PHE A 138 8.22 5.56 -13.11
N SER A 139 9.49 5.88 -13.38
CA SER A 139 10.16 5.32 -14.55
C SER A 139 10.36 3.82 -14.38
N LEU A 140 10.47 3.06 -15.48
CA LEU A 140 10.79 1.64 -15.43
C LEU A 140 12.06 1.36 -14.61
N ARG A 141 13.08 2.22 -14.69
CA ARG A 141 14.29 2.14 -13.85
C ARG A 141 13.96 2.21 -12.36
N GLY A 142 13.11 3.15 -11.95
CA GLY A 142 12.66 3.27 -10.56
C GLY A 142 11.84 2.06 -10.12
N LEU A 143 10.93 1.58 -10.97
CA LEU A 143 10.10 0.40 -10.71
C LEU A 143 10.95 -0.85 -10.49
N LYS A 144 11.99 -1.07 -11.30
CA LYS A 144 12.93 -2.20 -11.12
C LYS A 144 13.65 -2.17 -9.78
N LYS A 145 14.03 -0.99 -9.28
CA LYS A 145 14.64 -0.83 -7.95
C LYS A 145 13.65 -1.19 -6.84
N ILE A 146 12.43 -0.65 -6.93
CA ILE A 146 11.36 -0.95 -5.98
C ILE A 146 11.07 -2.45 -5.98
N ALA A 147 10.81 -3.04 -7.16
CA ALA A 147 10.57 -4.46 -7.35
C ALA A 147 11.65 -5.33 -6.68
N PHE A 148 12.93 -5.05 -6.95
CA PHE A 148 14.00 -5.84 -6.34
C PHE A 148 14.08 -5.67 -4.83
N ALA A 149 13.88 -4.45 -4.30
CA ALA A 149 13.85 -4.23 -2.86
C ALA A 149 12.70 -4.98 -2.18
N THR A 150 11.54 -5.14 -2.83
CA THR A 150 10.42 -5.94 -2.28
C THR A 150 10.82 -7.40 -2.05
N THR A 151 11.61 -8.00 -2.95
CA THR A 151 12.11 -9.37 -2.81
C THR A 151 13.20 -9.48 -1.74
N VAL A 152 14.13 -8.51 -1.68
CA VAL A 152 15.26 -8.54 -0.73
C VAL A 152 14.79 -8.30 0.71
N TYR A 153 13.91 -7.33 0.92
CA TYR A 153 13.43 -6.93 2.26
C TYR A 153 12.14 -7.61 2.70
N GLU A 154 11.71 -8.65 2.00
CA GLU A 154 10.46 -9.35 2.28
C GLU A 154 10.33 -9.80 3.74
N GLU A 155 11.38 -10.38 4.34
CA GLU A 155 11.37 -10.84 5.74
C GLU A 155 11.32 -9.67 6.73
N PHE A 156 11.96 -8.55 6.40
CA PHE A 156 11.92 -7.36 7.23
C PHE A 156 10.54 -6.71 7.19
N VAL A 157 9.93 -6.65 6.00
CA VAL A 157 8.54 -6.19 5.86
C VAL A 157 7.61 -7.12 6.61
N ALA A 158 7.78 -8.45 6.52
CA ALA A 158 6.98 -9.40 7.26
C ALA A 158 7.03 -9.15 8.78
N ALA A 159 8.21 -8.84 9.34
CA ALA A 159 8.35 -8.51 10.75
C ALA A 159 7.57 -7.24 11.18
N VAL A 160 7.35 -6.29 10.27
CA VAL A 160 6.54 -5.07 10.49
C VAL A 160 5.03 -5.38 10.45
N LEU A 161 4.62 -6.42 9.72
CA LEU A 161 3.21 -6.78 9.59
C LEU A 161 2.70 -7.51 10.84
N PRO A 162 1.45 -7.27 11.30
CA PRO A 162 0.83 -8.16 12.28
C PRO A 162 0.60 -9.55 11.68
N LYS A 163 0.56 -10.58 12.53
CA LYS A 163 0.43 -11.99 12.13
C LYS A 163 -0.71 -12.24 11.13
N VAL A 164 -1.89 -11.69 11.43
CA VAL A 164 -3.09 -11.85 10.58
C VAL A 164 -2.90 -11.30 9.16
N ARG A 165 -2.04 -10.29 8.95
CA ARG A 165 -1.73 -9.78 7.60
C ARG A 165 -0.64 -10.59 6.90
N ARG A 166 0.32 -11.15 7.64
CA ARG A 166 1.34 -12.06 7.07
C ARG A 166 0.73 -13.31 6.45
N GLU A 167 -0.33 -13.82 7.07
CA GLU A 167 -0.98 -15.09 6.70
C GLU A 167 -2.18 -14.88 5.76
N ASN A 168 -2.54 -13.62 5.45
CA ASN A 168 -3.72 -13.31 4.64
C ASN A 168 -3.45 -13.59 3.16
N GLN A 169 -4.33 -14.38 2.54
CA GLN A 169 -4.24 -14.74 1.13
C GLN A 169 -4.27 -13.55 0.17
N TYR A 170 -4.86 -12.41 0.53
CA TYR A 170 -5.03 -11.23 -0.32
C TYR A 170 -3.80 -10.31 -0.37
N CYS A 171 -2.81 -10.51 0.51
CA CYS A 171 -1.58 -9.73 0.57
C CYS A 171 -0.34 -10.60 0.81
N ARG A 172 -0.22 -11.72 0.09
CA ARG A 172 0.91 -12.65 0.22
C ARG A 172 2.22 -12.02 -0.22
N PRO A 173 3.37 -12.43 0.34
CA PRO A 173 4.68 -12.02 -0.17
C PRO A 173 4.81 -12.26 -1.68
N ASN A 174 5.48 -11.35 -2.40
CA ASN A 174 5.63 -11.47 -3.85
C ASN A 174 6.40 -12.74 -4.26
N SER A 175 7.31 -13.23 -3.41
CA SER A 175 7.99 -14.52 -3.61
C SER A 175 7.07 -15.74 -3.63
N GLN A 176 5.85 -15.60 -3.12
CA GLN A 176 4.83 -16.65 -3.07
C GLN A 176 3.74 -16.47 -4.14
N SER A 177 3.91 -15.52 -5.06
CA SER A 177 2.96 -15.28 -6.13
C SER A 177 3.07 -16.38 -7.19
N MET A 178 2.19 -17.38 -7.11
CA MET A 178 2.10 -18.47 -8.09
C MET A 178 2.01 -17.93 -9.51
N GLY A 179 2.81 -18.47 -10.42
CA GLY A 179 2.90 -18.04 -11.82
C GLY A 179 3.78 -16.80 -12.06
N SER A 180 4.39 -16.22 -11.02
CA SER A 180 5.40 -15.17 -11.19
C SER A 180 6.80 -15.74 -11.45
N GLY A 181 7.64 -14.96 -12.14
CA GLY A 181 9.04 -15.32 -12.37
C GLY A 181 9.88 -15.32 -11.09
N VAL A 182 9.63 -14.39 -10.16
CA VAL A 182 10.26 -14.39 -8.83
C VAL A 182 9.99 -15.69 -8.09
N HIS A 183 8.72 -16.11 -8.04
CA HIS A 183 8.33 -17.36 -7.39
C HIS A 183 9.00 -18.57 -8.05
N ALA A 184 8.98 -18.66 -9.39
CA ALA A 184 9.61 -19.76 -10.11
C ALA A 184 11.12 -19.87 -9.82
N THR A 185 11.84 -18.74 -9.84
CA THR A 185 13.28 -18.71 -9.57
C THR A 185 13.59 -19.10 -8.12
N LEU A 186 12.78 -18.65 -7.14
CA LEU A 186 12.97 -18.99 -5.73
C LEU A 186 12.58 -20.44 -5.42
N LEU A 187 11.53 -20.96 -6.06
CA LEU A 187 11.12 -22.36 -5.91
C LEU A 187 12.22 -23.32 -6.39
N ALA A 188 12.87 -22.99 -7.51
CA ALA A 188 13.91 -23.83 -8.10
C ALA A 188 15.25 -23.78 -7.35
N LEU A 189 15.62 -22.64 -6.77
CA LEU A 189 16.98 -22.39 -6.27
C LEU A 189 17.07 -22.08 -4.78
N GLY A 190 15.95 -21.92 -4.09
CA GLY A 190 15.90 -21.39 -2.73
C GLY A 190 16.32 -19.92 -2.64
N LYS A 191 15.98 -19.28 -1.52
CA LYS A 191 16.28 -17.85 -1.29
C LYS A 191 17.69 -17.67 -0.72
N SER A 192 18.63 -17.28 -1.57
CA SER A 192 20.03 -17.03 -1.21
C SER A 192 20.54 -15.75 -1.88
N LYS A 193 21.75 -15.30 -1.52
CA LYS A 193 22.38 -14.15 -2.19
C LYS A 193 22.58 -14.39 -3.69
N SER A 194 23.01 -15.58 -4.11
CA SER A 194 23.21 -15.91 -5.53
C SER A 194 21.88 -15.92 -6.29
N THR A 195 20.83 -16.49 -5.69
CA THR A 195 19.47 -16.46 -6.27
C THR A 195 18.96 -15.03 -6.40
N LEU A 196 19.19 -14.17 -5.41
CA LEU A 196 18.83 -12.75 -5.49
C LEU A 196 19.59 -12.02 -6.61
N LEU A 197 20.87 -12.32 -6.85
CA LEU A 197 21.61 -11.75 -7.98
C LEU A 197 21.08 -12.23 -9.34
N LYS A 198 20.58 -13.47 -9.42
CA LYS A 198 19.86 -13.97 -10.60
C LYS A 198 18.55 -13.19 -10.81
N ILE A 199 17.74 -13.03 -9.75
CA ILE A 199 16.51 -12.21 -9.79
C ILE A 199 16.82 -10.77 -10.19
N ALA A 200 17.89 -10.16 -9.69
CA ALA A 200 18.32 -8.83 -10.10
C ALA A 200 18.61 -8.76 -11.61
N THR A 201 19.21 -9.80 -12.18
CA THR A 201 19.49 -9.90 -13.61
C THR A 201 18.22 -10.07 -14.43
N GLU A 202 17.30 -10.91 -13.96
CA GLU A 202 15.98 -11.11 -14.57
C GLU A 202 15.15 -9.82 -14.55
N ILE A 203 15.09 -9.10 -13.43
CA ILE A 203 14.45 -7.78 -13.32
C ILE A 203 15.11 -6.77 -14.26
N ARG A 204 16.44 -6.73 -14.35
CA ARG A 204 17.15 -5.84 -15.28
C ARG A 204 16.79 -6.09 -16.74
N SER A 205 16.60 -7.35 -17.13
CA SER A 205 16.23 -7.73 -18.51
C SER A 205 14.81 -7.37 -18.92
N ARG A 206 13.89 -7.07 -17.99
CA ARG A 206 12.51 -6.68 -18.34
C ARG A 206 12.50 -5.36 -19.09
N THR A 207 11.86 -5.27 -20.24
CA THR A 207 11.92 -4.09 -21.11
C THR A 207 10.71 -3.17 -20.98
N SER A 208 9.62 -3.64 -20.37
CA SER A 208 8.39 -2.88 -20.15
C SER A 208 7.85 -3.02 -18.72
N GLU A 209 6.96 -2.11 -18.34
CA GLU A 209 6.21 -2.17 -17.08
C GLU A 209 5.34 -3.42 -16.96
N ALA A 210 4.72 -3.87 -18.05
CA ALA A 210 3.89 -5.07 -18.08
C ALA A 210 4.73 -6.33 -17.83
N GLU A 211 5.87 -6.46 -18.50
CA GLU A 211 6.81 -7.57 -18.27
C GLU A 211 7.33 -7.59 -16.82
N LEU A 212 7.63 -6.42 -16.26
CA LEU A 212 8.05 -6.32 -14.86
C LEU A 212 6.93 -6.77 -13.91
N CYS A 213 5.69 -6.35 -14.15
CA CYS A 213 4.55 -6.80 -13.35
C CYS A 213 4.38 -8.32 -13.41
N TYR A 214 4.32 -8.92 -14.60
CA TYR A 214 4.14 -10.37 -14.72
C TYR A 214 5.30 -11.17 -14.11
N TYR A 215 6.51 -10.62 -14.15
CA TYR A 215 7.64 -11.23 -13.47
C TYR A 215 7.50 -11.18 -11.93
N MET A 216 6.99 -10.07 -11.38
CA MET A 216 6.83 -9.86 -9.92
C MET A 216 5.58 -10.49 -9.31
N GLN A 217 4.54 -10.75 -10.12
CA GLN A 217 3.28 -11.33 -9.64
C GLN A 217 2.52 -12.06 -10.76
N GLY A 218 1.92 -13.21 -10.43
CA GLY A 218 1.02 -13.93 -11.32
C GLY A 218 -0.46 -13.53 -11.17
N ASN A 219 -0.82 -12.88 -10.05
CA ASN A 219 -2.16 -12.35 -9.80
C ASN A 219 -2.13 -11.13 -8.86
N ARG A 220 -3.29 -10.57 -8.49
CA ARG A 220 -3.41 -9.36 -7.65
C ARG A 220 -3.24 -9.58 -6.14
N TYR A 221 -3.16 -10.82 -5.68
CA TYR A 221 -3.16 -11.20 -4.27
C TYR A 221 -1.74 -11.22 -3.69
N VAL A 222 -1.04 -10.09 -3.85
CA VAL A 222 0.35 -9.89 -3.43
C VAL A 222 0.46 -8.67 -2.53
N LEU A 223 1.49 -8.64 -1.69
CA LEU A 223 1.76 -7.60 -0.72
C LEU A 223 2.12 -6.28 -1.41
N TRP A 224 3.01 -6.33 -2.40
CA TRP A 224 3.35 -5.22 -3.28
C TRP A 224 2.76 -5.48 -4.66
N ASN A 225 1.66 -4.78 -4.97
CA ASN A 225 0.94 -4.92 -6.21
C ASN A 225 1.41 -3.88 -7.24
N PHE A 226 1.94 -4.40 -8.34
CA PHE A 226 2.44 -3.69 -9.51
C PHE A 226 1.41 -3.61 -10.63
N GLN A 227 0.21 -4.17 -10.49
CA GLN A 227 -0.81 -4.17 -11.56
C GLN A 227 -1.19 -2.76 -12.06
N ASN A 228 -1.00 -1.75 -11.21
CA ASN A 228 -1.42 -0.37 -11.45
C ASN A 228 -0.37 0.48 -12.20
N ILE A 229 0.82 -0.07 -12.51
CA ILE A 229 1.92 0.69 -13.14
C ILE A 229 1.82 0.78 -14.68
N PHE A 230 0.92 0.00 -15.31
CA PHE A 230 0.68 0.00 -16.76
C PHE A 230 -0.82 0.01 -17.08
N PRO A 231 -1.21 0.43 -18.31
CA PRO A 231 -2.61 0.42 -18.76
C PRO A 231 -3.28 -0.94 -18.58
N SER A 232 -4.46 -0.95 -17.97
CA SER A 232 -5.29 -2.15 -17.92
C SER A 232 -5.66 -2.57 -19.34
N PRO A 233 -5.49 -3.85 -19.71
CA PRO A 233 -5.93 -4.33 -21.02
C PRO A 233 -7.44 -4.15 -21.26
N LYS A 234 -8.23 -4.09 -20.18
CA LYS A 234 -9.70 -3.96 -20.27
C LYS A 234 -10.17 -2.52 -20.49
N THR A 235 -9.49 -1.54 -19.88
CA THR A 235 -9.97 -0.15 -19.85
C THR A 235 -9.02 0.85 -20.50
N GLY A 236 -7.78 0.44 -20.81
CA GLY A 236 -6.71 1.34 -21.25
C GLY A 236 -6.24 2.35 -20.19
N LYS A 237 -6.85 2.39 -19.00
CA LYS A 237 -6.53 3.34 -17.92
C LYS A 237 -5.45 2.77 -16.99
N CYS A 238 -4.67 3.66 -16.38
CA CYS A 238 -3.59 3.35 -15.45
C CYS A 238 -3.41 4.48 -14.44
N THR A 239 -3.41 4.17 -13.15
CA THR A 239 -3.14 5.14 -12.08
C THR A 239 -1.65 5.42 -11.91
N GLY A 240 -0.78 4.52 -12.35
CA GLY A 240 0.67 4.65 -12.27
C GLY A 240 1.27 4.23 -10.93
N THR A 241 0.44 3.72 -10.02
CA THR A 241 0.80 3.54 -8.60
C THR A 241 1.52 2.22 -8.36
N VAL A 242 2.47 2.20 -7.43
CA VAL A 242 2.82 0.98 -6.70
C VAL A 242 1.91 0.90 -5.48
N GLU A 243 1.24 -0.24 -5.28
CA GLU A 243 0.26 -0.45 -4.22
C GLU A 243 0.82 -1.40 -3.15
N PHE A 244 0.77 -0.98 -1.89
CA PHE A 244 1.05 -1.82 -0.74
C PHE A 244 -0.25 -2.26 -0.08
N ARG A 245 -0.43 -3.57 0.08
CA ARG A 245 -1.65 -4.20 0.62
C ARG A 245 -1.51 -4.72 2.05
N GLY A 246 -0.38 -4.44 2.69
CA GLY A 246 -0.03 -5.00 4.00
C GLY A 246 -0.58 -4.22 5.19
N GLY A 247 -1.17 -3.04 4.97
CA GLY A 247 -1.75 -2.25 6.05
C GLY A 247 -2.75 -3.11 6.82
N ASN A 248 -2.69 -3.01 8.14
CA ASN A 248 -3.74 -3.58 8.98
C ASN A 248 -5.03 -2.74 8.83
N GLN A 249 -6.01 -3.01 9.68
CA GLN A 249 -7.18 -2.16 9.80
C GLN A 249 -6.81 -0.69 10.10
N PHE A 250 -7.14 0.21 9.18
CA PHE A 250 -7.03 1.63 9.46
C PHE A 250 -8.22 2.03 10.34
N LEU A 251 -7.96 2.56 11.54
CA LEU A 251 -9.00 2.94 12.52
C LEU A 251 -8.93 4.41 12.95
N SER A 252 -7.87 5.11 12.54
CA SER A 252 -7.63 6.49 12.92
C SER A 252 -6.66 7.16 11.96
N THR A 253 -6.65 8.49 11.97
CA THR A 253 -5.72 9.32 11.21
C THR A 253 -4.27 8.95 11.48
N LYS A 254 -3.93 8.70 12.75
CA LYS A 254 -2.58 8.29 13.16
C LYS A 254 -2.20 6.93 12.56
N GLY A 255 -3.11 5.96 12.60
CA GLY A 255 -2.89 4.63 12.04
C GLY A 255 -2.71 4.65 10.53
N THR A 256 -3.63 5.32 9.82
CA THR A 256 -3.54 5.51 8.36
C THR A 256 -2.21 6.17 7.98
N LEU A 257 -1.83 7.26 8.66
CA LEU A 257 -0.59 7.98 8.35
C LEU A 257 0.68 7.18 8.69
N ALA A 258 0.64 6.30 9.70
CA ALA A 258 1.77 5.42 10.00
C ALA A 258 2.06 4.48 8.83
N TRP A 259 1.02 3.87 8.24
CA TRP A 259 1.18 3.00 7.07
C TRP A 259 1.56 3.78 5.81
N VAL A 260 0.98 4.96 5.58
CA VAL A 260 1.41 5.84 4.48
C VAL A 260 2.89 6.20 4.61
N ALA A 261 3.33 6.58 5.82
CA ALA A 261 4.72 6.90 6.10
C ALA A 261 5.65 5.70 5.89
N PHE A 262 5.22 4.50 6.28
CA PHE A 262 5.98 3.26 6.08
C PHE A 262 6.20 2.98 4.60
N VAL A 263 5.12 3.01 3.82
CA VAL A 263 5.16 2.70 2.38
C VAL A 263 6.01 3.71 1.61
N MET A 264 5.86 5.00 1.91
CA MET A 264 6.71 6.04 1.31
C MET A 264 8.17 5.92 1.75
N GLY A 265 8.43 5.61 3.03
CA GLY A 265 9.77 5.37 3.55
C GLY A 265 10.44 4.20 2.84
N PHE A 266 9.70 3.09 2.66
CA PHE A 266 10.16 1.92 1.92
C PHE A 266 10.52 2.25 0.47
N ILE A 267 9.62 2.90 -0.26
CA ILE A 267 9.84 3.27 -1.67
C ILE A 267 11.04 4.22 -1.80
N THR A 268 11.13 5.23 -0.93
CA THR A 268 12.26 6.18 -0.91
C THR A 268 13.57 5.42 -0.69
N LEU A 269 13.61 4.54 0.32
CA LEU A 269 14.79 3.74 0.62
C LEU A 269 15.18 2.82 -0.54
N ALA A 270 14.22 2.13 -1.16
CA ALA A 270 14.46 1.25 -2.30
C ALA A 270 15.09 1.98 -3.48
N LEU A 271 14.65 3.22 -3.75
CA LEU A 271 15.18 4.05 -4.83
C LEU A 271 16.61 4.53 -4.54
N GLU A 272 16.90 4.91 -3.29
CA GLU A 272 18.19 5.43 -2.83
C GLU A 272 19.27 4.35 -2.74
N GLU A 273 18.95 3.20 -2.15
CA GLU A 273 19.92 2.13 -1.93
C GLU A 273 20.28 1.39 -3.20
N ASP A 274 19.34 1.34 -4.15
CA ASP A 274 19.58 0.75 -5.46
C ASP A 274 20.15 -0.67 -5.34
N LEU A 275 19.52 -1.49 -4.48
CA LEU A 275 19.94 -2.86 -4.21
C LEU A 275 20.08 -3.67 -5.51
N LEU A 276 19.32 -3.32 -6.54
CA LEU A 276 19.39 -3.92 -7.88
C LEU A 276 20.81 -3.92 -8.45
N HIS A 277 21.59 -2.89 -8.13
CA HIS A 277 22.98 -2.73 -8.58
C HIS A 277 24.00 -2.84 -7.44
N LYS A 278 23.56 -2.70 -6.18
CA LYS A 278 24.45 -2.55 -5.01
C LYS A 278 24.23 -3.61 -3.92
N LEU A 279 23.57 -4.73 -4.21
CA LEU A 279 23.38 -5.79 -3.22
C LEU A 279 24.73 -6.38 -2.78
N THR A 280 25.19 -6.01 -1.57
CA THR A 280 26.43 -6.51 -0.99
C THR A 280 26.20 -7.70 -0.06
N SER A 281 25.09 -7.72 0.67
CA SER A 281 24.75 -8.79 1.62
C SER A 281 23.25 -9.05 1.67
N TYR A 282 22.90 -10.25 2.07
CA TYR A 282 21.54 -10.71 2.32
C TYR A 282 21.53 -11.45 3.67
N THR A 283 20.44 -11.33 4.41
CA THR A 283 20.30 -11.86 5.78
C THR A 283 19.00 -12.63 5.86
N THR A 284 19.09 -13.88 6.25
CA THR A 284 17.94 -14.76 6.48
C THR A 284 17.44 -14.61 7.92
N PRO A 285 16.20 -15.03 8.21
CA PRO A 285 15.67 -15.05 9.59
C PRO A 285 16.52 -15.85 10.57
N ASP A 286 17.22 -16.88 10.10
CA ASP A 286 18.09 -17.74 10.91
C ASP A 286 19.49 -17.16 11.16
N ASP A 287 19.85 -16.04 10.53
CA ASP A 287 21.11 -15.35 10.77
C ASP A 287 21.09 -14.71 12.18
N PRO A 288 22.09 -14.97 13.06
CA PRO A 288 22.16 -14.33 14.37
C PRO A 288 22.13 -12.80 14.35
N LYS A 289 22.48 -12.18 13.22
CA LYS A 289 22.45 -10.72 13.01
C LYS A 289 21.12 -10.21 12.46
N PHE A 290 20.11 -11.07 12.27
CA PHE A 290 18.82 -10.69 11.68
C PHE A 290 18.17 -9.54 12.43
N GLN A 291 18.05 -9.64 13.76
CA GLN A 291 17.39 -8.61 14.57
C GLN A 291 18.12 -7.26 14.50
N ALA A 292 19.44 -7.26 14.67
CA ALA A 292 20.24 -6.03 14.55
C ALA A 292 20.12 -5.38 13.16
N ARG A 293 20.02 -6.18 12.09
CA ARG A 293 19.84 -5.68 10.73
C ARG A 293 18.42 -5.18 10.47
N LEU A 294 17.41 -5.82 11.05
CA LEU A 294 16.02 -5.38 11.01
C LEU A 294 15.85 -4.02 11.71
N GLU A 295 16.41 -3.85 12.90
CA GLU A 295 16.40 -2.57 13.61
C GLU A 295 17.13 -1.46 12.84
N SER A 296 18.29 -1.78 12.27
CA SER A 296 19.04 -0.86 11.41
C SER A 296 18.24 -0.47 10.15
N TRP A 297 17.58 -1.43 9.53
CA TRP A 297 16.68 -1.19 8.40
C TRP A 297 15.49 -0.31 8.80
N TRP A 298 14.88 -0.54 9.96
CA TRP A 298 13.78 0.28 10.45
C TRP A 298 14.21 1.74 10.68
N LYS A 299 15.39 1.98 11.24
CA LYS A 299 15.97 3.33 11.36
C LYS A 299 16.12 4.01 10.00
N ARG A 300 16.57 3.27 8.97
CA ARG A 300 16.67 3.78 7.59
C ARG A 300 15.30 4.08 6.97
N ILE A 301 14.28 3.23 7.20
CA ILE A 301 12.90 3.49 6.79
C ILE A 301 12.38 4.80 7.39
N ARG A 302 12.59 5.00 8.70
CA ARG A 302 12.19 6.24 9.39
C ARG A 302 12.92 7.46 8.83
N GLN A 303 14.21 7.34 8.55
CA GLN A 303 14.99 8.42 7.93
C GLN A 303 14.49 8.74 6.51
N ALA A 304 14.20 7.72 5.70
CA ALA A 304 13.66 7.88 4.37
C ALA A 304 12.28 8.56 4.39
N ALA A 305 11.39 8.17 5.31
CA ALA A 305 10.08 8.80 5.49
C ALA A 305 10.14 10.27 5.94
N ARG A 306 11.23 10.71 6.58
CA ARG A 306 11.43 12.14 6.93
C ARG A 306 11.60 13.01 5.68
N GLN A 307 12.07 12.46 4.57
CA GLN A 307 12.23 13.22 3.32
C GLN A 307 10.89 13.74 2.79
N SER A 308 9.80 12.99 3.04
CA SER A 308 8.42 13.36 2.72
C SER A 308 7.66 13.99 3.89
N LYS A 309 8.37 14.42 4.96
CA LYS A 309 7.79 14.97 6.21
C LYS A 309 6.81 14.03 6.95
N LEU A 310 6.86 12.72 6.68
CA LEU A 310 5.97 11.73 7.30
C LEU A 310 6.63 10.91 8.40
N GLY A 311 7.95 11.00 8.57
CA GLY A 311 8.69 10.19 9.56
C GLY A 311 8.22 10.34 11.02
N ARG A 312 7.48 11.41 11.36
CA ARG A 312 6.87 11.60 12.68
C ARG A 312 5.71 10.66 13.00
N TYR A 313 5.09 10.07 11.97
CA TYR A 313 3.99 9.12 12.16
C TYR A 313 4.48 7.69 12.35
N LEU A 314 5.75 7.42 12.07
CA LEU A 314 6.36 6.13 12.31
C LEU A 314 6.75 5.99 13.78
N PRO A 315 6.40 4.87 14.43
CA PRO A 315 6.83 4.59 15.79
C PRO A 315 8.35 4.45 15.91
N SER A 316 8.84 4.50 17.15
CA SER A 316 10.24 4.22 17.48
C SER A 316 10.66 2.86 16.96
N GLU A 317 9.86 1.85 17.33
CA GLU A 317 10.09 0.44 17.08
C GLU A 317 9.12 -0.12 16.05
N TYR A 318 9.60 -1.03 15.22
CA TYR A 318 8.80 -1.58 14.12
C TYR A 318 7.62 -2.42 14.62
N ILE A 319 7.74 -3.07 15.79
CA ILE A 319 6.70 -3.93 16.38
C ILE A 319 5.43 -3.13 16.69
N GLU A 320 5.56 -1.84 17.03
CA GLU A 320 4.40 -1.00 17.30
C GLU A 320 3.47 -0.89 16.07
N MET A 321 3.99 -1.06 14.84
CA MET A 321 3.19 -1.07 13.60
C MET A 321 2.13 -2.17 13.60
N HIS A 322 2.28 -3.24 14.38
CA HIS A 322 1.27 -4.31 14.46
C HIS A 322 -0.10 -3.78 14.92
N THR A 323 -0.09 -2.67 15.67
CA THR A 323 -1.27 -2.05 16.26
C THR A 323 -1.60 -0.66 15.71
N ARG A 324 -0.75 -0.13 14.81
CA ARG A 324 -0.96 1.19 14.19
C ARG A 324 -2.05 1.11 13.16
#